data_AF-A0A0C2CGQ0-F1
#
_entry.id   AF-A0A0C2CGQ0-F1
#
_cell.length_a   1.000
_cell.length_b   1.000
_cell.length_c   1.000
_cell.angle_alpha   90.00
_cell.angle_beta   90.00
_cell.angle_gamma   90.00
#
_symmetry.space_group_name_H-M   'P 1'
#
loop_
_entity.id
_entity.type
_entity.pdbx_description
1 polymer ?
#
loop_
_entity_poly.entity_id
_entity_poly.type
_entity_poly.pdbx_seq_one_letter_code
_entity_poly.pdbx_strand_id
1 'polypeptide(L)'
;MYEQLSDELFATADLYIQLVALSDEEQKKLSSLDKYHGYLRILRLPRLTSVGTYNPPADLVFTQKRNSFDVSILHLPPALGDEPQNAKAPCNVDF
;
A
#
# COMPACT_ATOMS: atom_id res chain seq x y z
N MET A 1 -16.84 -1.22 21.50
CA MET A 1 -17.54 0.09 21.36
C MET A 1 -17.03 0.86 20.15
N TYR A 2 -15.71 0.93 19.89
CA TYR A 2 -15.17 1.61 18.71
C TYR A 2 -15.32 0.85 17.39
N GLU A 3 -15.43 -0.49 17.42
CA GLU A 3 -15.58 -1.30 16.20
C GLU A 3 -16.90 -1.01 15.45
N GLN A 4 -18.02 -0.93 16.16
CA GLN A 4 -19.31 -0.58 15.54
C GLN A 4 -19.27 0.80 14.86
N LEU A 5 -18.57 1.76 15.47
CA LEU A 5 -18.41 3.09 14.89
C LEU A 5 -17.47 3.07 13.67
N SER A 6 -16.40 2.27 13.69
CA SER A 6 -15.51 2.13 12.53
C SER A 6 -16.22 1.49 11.34
N ASP A 7 -17.14 0.55 11.58
CA ASP A 7 -17.93 -0.09 10.54
C ASP A 7 -18.92 0.88 9.89
N GLU A 8 -19.57 1.72 10.69
CA GLU A 8 -20.48 2.76 10.19
C GLU A 8 -19.72 3.81 9.35
N LEU A 9 -18.54 4.24 9.81
CA LEU A 9 -17.67 5.14 9.06
C LEU A 9 -17.16 4.50 7.76
N PHE A 10 -16.86 3.20 7.78
CA PHE A 10 -16.46 2.48 6.58
C PHE A 10 -17.58 2.41 5.53
N ALA A 11 -18.82 2.17 5.97
CA ALA A 11 -19.97 2.09 5.07
C ALA A 11 -20.26 3.43 4.38
N THR A 12 -20.09 4.54 5.11
CA THR A 12 -20.47 5.90 4.67
C THR A 12 -19.35 6.66 3.97
N ALA A 13 -18.07 6.30 4.15
CA ALA A 13 -16.95 7.01 3.54
C ALA A 13 -16.76 6.68 2.05
N ASP A 14 -16.45 7.69 1.24
CA ASP A 14 -16.07 7.49 -0.18
C ASP A 14 -14.62 7.01 -0.36
N LEU A 15 -13.73 7.38 0.57
CA LEU A 15 -12.33 6.96 0.64
C LEU A 15 -12.08 6.34 2.01
N TYR A 16 -11.44 5.18 2.04
CA TYR A 16 -11.02 4.54 3.28
C TYR A 16 -9.60 3.98 3.16
N ILE A 17 -8.72 4.50 4.00
CA ILE A 17 -7.31 4.10 4.08
C ILE A 17 -7.02 3.66 5.52
N GLN A 18 -6.30 2.55 5.67
CA GLN A 18 -5.87 2.03 6.96
C GLN A 18 -4.34 2.05 7.07
N LEU A 19 -3.83 2.59 8.17
CA LEU A 19 -2.41 2.51 8.53
C LEU A 19 -2.21 1.39 9.55
N VAL A 20 -1.27 0.49 9.27
CA VAL A 20 -0.93 -0.63 10.15
C VAL A 20 0.55 -0.52 10.50
N ALA A 21 0.86 -0.25 11.77
CA ALA A 21 2.25 -0.24 12.22
C ALA A 21 2.86 -1.65 12.11
N LEU A 22 4.14 -1.72 11.76
CA LEU A 22 4.87 -2.98 11.75
C LEU A 22 5.03 -3.49 13.18
N SER A 23 4.82 -4.80 13.36
CA SER A 23 5.15 -5.45 14.63
C SER A 23 6.64 -5.77 14.72
N ASP A 24 7.16 -5.88 15.96
CA ASP A 24 8.56 -6.25 16.22
C ASP A 24 8.96 -7.59 15.56
N GLU A 25 7.99 -8.49 15.37
CA GLU A 25 8.20 -9.79 14.72
C GLU A 25 8.36 -9.67 13.21
N GLU A 26 7.55 -8.81 12.57
CA GLU A 26 7.63 -8.55 11.13
C GLU A 26 8.91 -7.79 10.78
N GLN A 27 9.31 -6.85 11.63
CA GLN A 27 10.56 -6.12 11.48
C GLN A 27 11.78 -7.04 11.57
N LYS A 28 11.75 -8.06 12.43
CA LYS A 28 12.80 -9.08 12.53
C LYS A 28 12.84 -10.04 11.34
N LYS A 29 11.68 -10.42 10.80
CA LYS A 29 11.58 -11.35 9.66
C LYS A 29 12.08 -10.73 8.36
N LEU A 30 11.93 -9.42 8.21
CA LEU A 30 12.27 -8.71 7.00
C LEU A 30 13.23 -7.58 7.36
N SER A 31 14.53 -7.89 7.43
CA SER A 31 15.58 -6.91 7.74
C SER A 31 15.62 -5.73 6.75
N SER A 32 15.01 -5.87 5.58
CA SER A 32 14.82 -4.79 4.59
C SER A 32 13.72 -3.78 4.97
N LEU A 33 12.87 -4.10 5.95
CA LEU A 33 11.75 -3.25 6.39
C LEU A 33 12.11 -2.23 7.49
N ASP A 34 13.36 -2.23 7.99
CA ASP A 34 13.83 -1.28 9.01
C ASP A 34 13.69 0.21 8.63
N LYS A 35 13.48 0.49 7.34
CA LYS A 35 13.27 1.85 6.82
C LYS A 35 11.81 2.32 6.95
N TYR A 36 10.86 1.41 7.14
CA TYR A 36 9.43 1.69 7.09
C TYR A 36 8.81 1.59 8.48
N HIS A 37 7.78 2.41 8.74
CA HIS A 37 7.08 2.42 10.02
C HIS A 37 5.82 1.54 10.01
N GLY A 38 5.32 1.20 8.83
CA GLY A 38 4.12 0.39 8.69
C GLY A 38 3.63 0.26 7.25
N TYR A 39 2.51 -0.44 7.11
CA TYR A 39 1.77 -0.61 5.86
C TYR A 39 0.67 0.43 5.73
N LEU A 40 0.40 0.83 4.49
CA LEU A 40 -0.75 1.64 4.12
C LEU A 40 -1.66 0.79 3.23
N ARG A 41 -2.90 0.57 3.68
CA ARG A 41 -3.89 -0.25 2.96
C ARG A 41 -4.98 0.65 2.41
N ILE A 42 -5.20 0.59 1.11
CA ILE A 42 -6.31 1.27 0.44
C ILE A 42 -7.49 0.30 0.41
N LEU A 43 -8.49 0.52 1.26
CA LEU A 43 -9.65 -0.36 1.36
C LEU A 43 -10.80 0.09 0.44
N ARG A 44 -10.91 1.40 0.18
CA ARG A 44 -11.91 1.98 -0.71
C ARG A 44 -11.36 3.23 -1.36
N LEU A 45 -11.43 3.34 -2.68
CA LEU A 45 -11.15 4.57 -3.41
C LEU A 45 -12.48 5.25 -3.78
N PRO A 46 -12.51 6.59 -3.84
CA PRO A 46 -13.61 7.29 -4.47
C PRO A 46 -13.81 6.70 -5.86
N ARG A 47 -15.07 6.57 -6.29
CA ARG A 47 -15.36 6.30 -7.69
C ARG A 47 -14.96 7.53 -8.49
N LEU A 48 -13.66 7.70 -8.74
CA LEU A 48 -13.18 8.59 -9.78
C LEU A 48 -13.95 8.20 -11.05
N THR A 49 -14.24 9.19 -11.88
CA THR A 49 -14.83 9.05 -13.22
C THR A 49 -13.94 8.27 -14.20
N SER A 50 -13.12 7.36 -13.69
CA SER A 50 -12.26 6.42 -14.39
C SER A 50 -13.01 5.11 -14.58
N VAL A 51 -12.98 4.61 -15.82
CA VAL A 51 -13.70 3.43 -16.33
C VAL A 51 -13.21 2.11 -15.71
N GLY A 52 -12.24 2.14 -14.80
CA GLY A 52 -11.72 0.95 -14.13
C GLY A 52 -11.80 1.04 -12.60
N THR A 53 -12.53 0.12 -11.98
CA THR A 53 -12.50 -0.16 -10.53
C THR A 53 -11.25 -0.94 -10.12
N TYR A 54 -10.16 -0.85 -10.88
CA TYR A 54 -8.95 -1.63 -10.62
C TYR A 54 -8.21 -1.00 -9.44
N ASN A 55 -8.33 -1.62 -8.27
CA ASN A 55 -7.50 -1.34 -7.11
C ASN A 55 -6.24 -2.22 -7.25
N PRO A 56 -5.08 -1.67 -7.65
CA PRO A 56 -3.89 -2.49 -7.79
C PRO A 56 -3.55 -3.13 -6.43
N PRO A 57 -3.29 -4.45 -6.39
CA PRO A 57 -2.79 -5.11 -5.18
C PRO A 57 -1.32 -4.71 -5.00
N ALA A 58 -1.08 -3.45 -4.63
CA ALA A 58 0.23 -2.94 -4.29
C ALA A 58 0.36 -2.92 -2.77
N ASP A 59 1.36 -3.62 -2.25
CA ASP A 59 1.75 -3.51 -0.84
C ASP A 59 2.38 -2.14 -0.63
N LEU A 60 1.63 -1.18 -0.10
CA LEU A 60 2.15 0.15 0.22
C LEU A 60 2.70 0.16 1.63
N VAL A 61 3.83 0.84 1.79
CA VAL A 61 4.47 1.11 3.07
C VAL A 61 4.62 2.60 3.27
N PHE A 62 4.60 3.02 4.53
CA PHE A 62 4.79 4.43 4.88
C PHE A 62 6.01 4.63 5.78
N THR A 63 6.64 5.78 5.60
CA THR A 63 7.68 6.29 6.49
C THR A 63 7.28 7.67 6.97
N GLN A 64 7.10 7.81 8.28
CA GLN A 64 6.90 9.12 8.92
C GLN A 64 8.27 9.75 9.22
N LYS A 65 8.54 10.89 8.60
CA LYS A 65 9.70 11.75 8.91
C LYS A 65 9.23 12.98 9.69
N ARG A 66 10.18 13.79 10.17
CA ARG A 66 9.88 15.01 10.92
C ARG A 66 8.93 15.98 10.18
N ASN A 67 9.11 16.12 8.86
CA ASN A 67 8.36 17.08 8.04
C ASN A 67 7.66 16.44 6.82
N SER A 68 7.69 15.11 6.66
CA SER A 68 7.05 14.43 5.52
C SER A 68 6.48 13.08 5.91
N PHE A 69 5.44 12.68 5.18
CA PHE A 69 4.86 11.35 5.22
C PHE A 69 5.04 10.73 3.84
N ASP A 70 6.01 9.83 3.72
CA ASP A 70 6.37 9.22 2.45
C ASP A 70 5.66 7.88 2.30
N VAL A 71 4.98 7.67 1.17
CA VAL A 71 4.34 6.40 0.82
C VAL A 71 5.11 5.79 -0.35
N SER A 72 5.40 4.50 -0.29
CA SER A 72 6.16 3.79 -1.33
C SER A 72 5.62 2.38 -1.54
N ILE A 73 5.83 1.84 -2.73
CA ILE A 73 5.53 0.44 -3.02
C ILE A 73 6.61 -0.43 -2.37
N LEU A 74 6.20 -1.45 -1.62
CA LEU A 74 7.08 -2.46 -1.08
C LEU A 74 7.49 -3.41 -2.20
N HIS A 75 8.65 -3.13 -2.79
CA HIS A 75 9.29 -4.08 -3.68
C HIS A 75 9.89 -5.20 -2.82
N LEU A 76 9.32 -6.39 -2.90
CA LEU A 76 10.03 -7.57 -2.41
C LEU A 76 11.35 -7.68 -3.21
N PRO A 77 12.48 -7.99 -2.53
CA PRO A 77 13.72 -8.22 -3.26
C PRO A 77 13.46 -9.29 -4.31
N PRO A 78 13.94 -9.11 -5.55
CA PRO A 78 13.72 -10.09 -6.61
C PRO A 78 14.16 -11.45 -6.09
N ALA A 79 13.26 -12.44 -6.18
CA ALA A 79 13.57 -13.79 -5.76
C ALA A 79 14.87 -14.20 -6.46
N LEU A 80 15.84 -14.68 -5.67
CA LEU A 80 17.11 -15.22 -6.14
C LEU A 80 16.82 -16.39 -7.12
N GLY A 81 16.59 -16.07 -8.39
CA GLY A 81 16.17 -17.06 -9.38
C GLY A 81 15.46 -16.50 -10.62
N ASP A 82 14.93 -15.28 -10.59
CA ASP A 82 14.38 -14.67 -11.80
C ASP A 82 15.47 -13.88 -12.53
N GLU A 83 15.95 -14.44 -13.64
CA GLU A 83 16.79 -13.74 -14.60
C GLU A 83 16.14 -12.41 -15.00
N PRO A 84 16.92 -11.35 -15.30
CA PRO A 84 16.38 -10.03 -15.61
C PRO A 84 15.70 -10.06 -16.99
N GLN A 85 14.47 -10.56 -17.06
CA GLN A 85 13.59 -10.28 -18.19
C GLN A 85 13.10 -8.85 -18.07
N ASN A 86 13.96 -7.96 -18.58
CA ASN A 86 13.58 -6.73 -19.27
C ASN A 86 12.55 -5.85 -18.54
N ALA A 87 13.08 -4.78 -17.93
CA ALA A 87 12.36 -3.52 -17.84
C ALA A 87 11.73 -3.17 -19.21
N LYS A 88 10.43 -3.43 -19.38
CA LYS A 88 9.66 -2.99 -20.53
C LYS A 88 8.39 -2.29 -20.08
N ALA A 89 8.49 -0.97 -20.22
CA ALA A 89 7.48 0.04 -20.50
C ALA A 89 6.47 0.41 -19.39
N PRO A 90 6.22 1.72 -19.19
CA PRO A 90 5.04 2.17 -18.47
C PRO A 90 3.81 1.73 -19.27
N CYS A 91 2.76 1.33 -18.54
CA CYS A 91 1.47 0.96 -19.08
C CYS A 91 0.96 2.05 -20.04
N ASN A 92 1.06 1.80 -21.35
CA ASN A 92 0.34 2.60 -22.34
C ASN A 92 -1.13 2.21 -22.21
N VAL A 93 -1.96 3.18 -21.85
CA VAL A 93 -3.42 3.05 -21.89
C VAL A 93 -3.84 3.75 -23.17
N ASP A 94 -4.13 3.00 -24.22
CA ASP A 94 -4.73 3.53 -25.45
C ASP A 94 -6.21 3.86 -25.17
N PHE A 95 -6.64 5.07 -25.56
CA PHE A 95 -8.02 5.57 -25.48
C PHE A 95 -8.93 4.97 -26.54
#